data_AF-A0A855MJ08-F1
#
_entry.id   AF-A0A855MJ08-F1
#
_cell.length_a   1.000
_cell.length_b   1.000
_cell.length_c   1.000
_cell.angle_alpha   90.00
_cell.angle_beta   90.00
_cell.angle_gamma   90.00
#
_symmetry.space_group_name_H-M   'P 1'
#
loop_
_entity.id
_entity.type
_entity.pdbx_description
1 polymer ?
#
loop_
_entity_poly.entity_id
_entity_poly.type
_entity_poly.pdbx_seq_one_letter_code
_entity_poly.pdbx_strand_id
1 'polypeptide(L)'
;MTINTSKNSTQHRVQFHGKAGEYFAIWLVNALLTVITLGIYSAWATVRRRRYFYGNTEINGDRFDYHAQPVQILKGRLLVIAGIILFYIIMGMSPVLGTIIALAFAALIPIIVIRNWRYDAIMSSYRGVRFNYHCQTGRAYWVLLLCPILLLLAFYAVLAVALLIGSQSDSPILIGFIVLAVAIPGFAAVNGIMKMMQLDFYVNNLFFGKTAFKAELAKAAFIKFALISLLIFVPFLIASLSFMSSFFFTLFQTIMMGGGNEDLVLMMLLSNVFNMIMMFVVALLGVLVSSSYLVVAQRNYLFNQTSLNGGVKLHSSMQTMSYMGLLITNSLITIFSLGWAAPVAEIRHARYIANATAVEGDLALLHVQAHQDTANSALAEEAVQALDLGVGL
;
A
#
# COMPACT_ATOMS: atom_id res chain seq x y z
N MET A 1 -21.85 -38.70 28.98
CA MET A 1 -20.78 -38.68 27.96
C MET A 1 -20.73 -37.30 27.34
N THR A 2 -19.90 -36.41 27.89
CA THR A 2 -19.60 -35.11 27.31
C THR A 2 -18.49 -35.30 26.29
N ILE A 3 -18.82 -35.14 25.00
CA ILE A 3 -17.83 -35.18 23.93
C ILE A 3 -17.01 -33.90 24.04
N ASN A 4 -15.81 -33.99 24.60
CA ASN A 4 -14.80 -32.95 24.51
C ASN A 4 -14.40 -32.78 23.04
N THR A 5 -15.04 -31.85 22.33
CA THR A 5 -14.52 -31.34 21.06
C THR A 5 -13.39 -30.35 21.31
N SER A 6 -12.29 -30.79 21.92
CA SER A 6 -11.01 -30.12 21.73
C SER A 6 -10.49 -30.53 20.36
N LYS A 7 -11.03 -29.94 19.29
CA LYS A 7 -10.35 -29.94 18.00
C LYS A 7 -9.03 -29.21 18.25
N ASN A 8 -7.94 -29.95 18.43
CA ASN A 8 -6.59 -29.41 18.39
C ASN A 8 -6.41 -28.76 17.02
N SER A 9 -6.73 -27.48 16.90
CA SER A 9 -6.43 -26.70 15.71
C SER A 9 -4.91 -26.55 15.67
N THR A 10 -4.25 -27.38 14.86
CA THR A 10 -2.82 -27.24 14.61
C THR A 10 -2.58 -25.87 13.98
N GLN A 11 -1.79 -25.04 14.67
CA GLN A 11 -1.36 -23.76 14.16
C GLN A 11 -0.07 -23.95 13.37
N HIS A 12 -0.11 -23.68 12.07
CA HIS A 12 1.02 -23.77 11.16
C HIS A 12 1.59 -22.37 10.92
N ARG A 13 2.74 -22.07 11.51
CA ARG A 13 3.43 -20.79 11.28
C ARG A 13 4.05 -20.75 9.89
N VAL A 14 3.96 -19.59 9.23
CA VAL A 14 4.67 -19.35 7.98
C VAL A 14 6.15 -19.14 8.28
N GLN A 15 7.02 -19.85 7.57
CA GLN A 15 8.47 -19.73 7.72
C GLN A 15 9.08 -19.16 6.45
N PHE A 16 10.08 -18.29 6.59
CA PHE A 16 10.81 -17.72 5.46
C PHE A 16 12.29 -18.08 5.53
N HIS A 17 12.75 -18.91 4.59
CA HIS A 17 14.11 -19.45 4.55
C HIS A 17 15.10 -18.60 3.75
N GLY A 18 14.64 -17.52 3.12
CA GLY A 18 15.47 -16.66 2.28
C GLY A 18 16.61 -16.00 3.08
N LYS A 19 17.79 -15.93 2.45
CA LYS A 19 19.00 -15.34 3.02
C LYS A 19 19.39 -14.07 2.29
N ALA A 20 19.88 -13.09 3.06
CA ALA A 20 20.26 -11.77 2.55
C ALA A 20 21.37 -11.85 1.48
N GLY A 21 22.42 -12.64 1.70
CA GLY A 21 23.53 -12.76 0.75
C GLY A 21 23.14 -13.40 -0.59
N GLU A 22 22.37 -14.50 -0.52
CA GLU A 22 21.85 -15.19 -1.72
C GLU A 22 20.96 -14.26 -2.55
N TYR A 23 20.05 -13.54 -1.88
CA TYR A 23 19.17 -12.60 -2.54
C TYR A 23 19.91 -11.35 -3.07
N PHE A 24 20.91 -10.84 -2.35
CA PHE A 24 21.72 -9.72 -2.79
C PHE A 24 22.43 -10.02 -4.12
N ALA A 25 23.01 -11.22 -4.28
CA ALA A 25 23.64 -11.62 -5.55
C ALA A 25 22.62 -11.64 -6.71
N ILE A 26 21.41 -12.16 -6.47
CA ILE A 26 20.32 -12.15 -7.46
C ILE A 26 19.93 -10.72 -7.82
N TRP A 27 19.75 -9.88 -6.81
CA TRP A 27 19.35 -8.48 -6.98
C TRP A 27 20.40 -7.69 -7.75
N LEU A 28 21.69 -7.86 -7.43
CA LEU A 28 22.78 -7.14 -8.08
C LEU A 28 22.85 -7.47 -9.58
N VAL A 29 22.80 -8.76 -9.93
CA VAL A 29 22.77 -9.20 -11.34
C VAL A 29 21.55 -8.62 -12.05
N ASN A 30 20.39 -8.62 -11.39
CA ASN A 30 19.17 -8.07 -11.96
C ASN A 30 19.25 -6.56 -12.16
N ALA A 31 19.83 -5.82 -11.21
CA ALA A 31 20.01 -4.38 -11.30
C ALA A 31 20.94 -4.01 -12.47
N LEU A 32 22.09 -4.68 -12.57
CA LEU A 32 23.05 -4.47 -13.67
C LEU A 32 22.40 -4.75 -15.03
N LEU A 33 21.73 -5.89 -15.19
CA LEU A 33 21.05 -6.23 -16.44
C LEU A 33 19.91 -5.26 -16.77
N THR A 34 19.17 -4.78 -15.76
CA THR A 34 18.12 -3.79 -15.97
C THR A 34 18.69 -2.46 -16.46
N VAL A 35 19.80 -2.00 -15.90
CA VAL A 35 20.48 -0.77 -16.36
C VAL A 35 21.03 -0.94 -17.77
N ILE A 36 21.76 -2.03 -18.05
CA ILE A 36 22.38 -2.29 -19.36
C ILE A 36 21.32 -2.41 -20.47
N THR A 37 20.15 -2.97 -20.16
CA THR A 37 19.05 -3.13 -21.13
C THR A 37 18.06 -1.97 -21.14
N LEU A 38 18.39 -0.82 -20.54
CA LEU A 38 17.53 0.36 -20.46
C LEU A 38 16.13 0.05 -19.93
N GLY A 39 16.06 -0.80 -18.90
CA GLY A 39 14.81 -1.18 -18.24
C GLY A 39 14.10 -2.40 -18.83
N ILE A 40 14.49 -2.93 -20.00
CA ILE A 40 13.80 -4.08 -20.61
C ILE A 40 13.91 -5.33 -19.73
N TYR A 41 15.08 -5.61 -19.17
CA TYR A 41 15.30 -6.78 -18.31
C TYR A 41 14.50 -6.75 -17.00
N SER A 42 13.91 -5.62 -16.63
CA SER A 42 13.09 -5.47 -15.41
C SER A 42 11.98 -6.53 -15.33
N ALA A 43 11.42 -6.98 -16.46
CA ALA A 43 10.39 -8.02 -16.48
C ALA A 43 10.92 -9.39 -16.00
N TRP A 44 12.16 -9.74 -16.35
CA TRP A 44 12.84 -10.96 -15.88
C TRP A 44 13.27 -10.82 -14.42
N ALA A 45 13.77 -9.65 -14.05
CA ALA A 45 14.13 -9.34 -12.67
C ALA A 45 12.94 -9.55 -11.71
N THR A 46 11.75 -9.06 -12.10
CA THR A 46 10.52 -9.22 -11.32
C THR A 46 10.12 -10.68 -11.13
N VAL A 47 10.14 -11.50 -12.18
CA VAL A 47 9.82 -12.93 -12.08
C VAL A 47 10.84 -13.66 -11.19
N ARG A 48 12.14 -13.37 -11.35
CA ARG A 48 13.21 -14.00 -10.57
C ARG A 48 13.10 -13.65 -9.08
N ARG A 49 12.78 -12.38 -8.77
CA ARG A 49 12.47 -11.92 -7.41
C ARG A 49 11.30 -12.71 -6.83
N ARG A 50 10.15 -12.73 -7.51
CA ARG A 50 8.95 -13.43 -7.01
C ARG A 50 9.17 -14.92 -6.81
N ARG A 51 9.85 -15.61 -7.73
CA ARG A 51 10.25 -17.02 -7.58
C ARG A 51 11.12 -17.24 -6.35
N TYR A 52 12.08 -16.34 -6.09
CA TYR A 52 12.92 -16.44 -4.89
C TYR A 52 12.10 -16.30 -3.60
N PHE A 53 11.22 -15.31 -3.49
CA PHE A 53 10.42 -15.12 -2.27
C PHE A 53 9.37 -16.21 -2.06
N TYR A 54 8.69 -16.65 -3.12
CA TYR A 54 7.69 -17.72 -3.04
C TYR A 54 8.35 -19.06 -2.68
N GLY A 55 9.43 -19.43 -3.38
CA GLY A 55 10.16 -20.69 -3.13
C GLY A 55 10.91 -20.73 -1.80
N ASN A 56 10.99 -19.61 -1.07
CA ASN A 56 11.54 -19.55 0.29
C ASN A 56 10.46 -19.34 1.36
N THR A 57 9.18 -19.21 0.98
CA THR A 57 8.06 -19.14 1.91
C THR A 57 7.47 -20.54 2.08
N GLU A 58 7.46 -21.04 3.31
CA GLU A 58 7.05 -22.40 3.65
C GLU A 58 5.89 -22.39 4.65
N ILE A 59 4.92 -23.27 4.45
CA ILE A 59 3.81 -23.53 5.36
C ILE A 59 3.65 -25.05 5.45
N ASN A 60 3.69 -25.59 6.66
CA ASN A 60 3.46 -27.02 6.91
C ASN A 60 4.32 -27.97 6.05
N GLY A 61 5.60 -27.64 5.86
CA GLY A 61 6.56 -28.46 5.11
C GLY A 61 6.56 -28.25 3.60
N ASP A 62 5.60 -27.52 3.04
CA ASP A 62 5.50 -27.23 1.62
C ASP A 62 5.73 -25.76 1.32
N ARG A 63 6.28 -25.48 0.13
CA ARG A 63 6.63 -24.14 -0.32
C ARG A 63 5.70 -23.64 -1.40
N PHE A 64 5.70 -22.32 -1.59
CA PHE A 64 4.98 -21.70 -2.70
C PHE A 64 5.82 -21.70 -3.98
N ASP A 65 5.15 -21.77 -5.12
CA ASP A 65 5.78 -21.64 -6.42
C ASP A 65 5.19 -20.47 -7.21
N TYR A 66 6.01 -19.91 -8.09
CA TYR A 66 5.62 -18.80 -8.97
C TYR A 66 5.94 -19.11 -10.45
N HIS A 67 4.89 -19.22 -11.26
CA HIS A 67 4.91 -19.77 -12.63
C HIS A 67 4.92 -18.73 -13.75
N ALA A 68 4.99 -17.44 -13.42
CA ALA A 68 4.93 -16.37 -14.42
C ALA A 68 6.07 -16.46 -15.44
N GLN A 69 5.76 -16.04 -16.67
CA GLN A 69 6.72 -15.89 -17.75
C GLN A 69 7.11 -14.42 -17.94
N PRO A 70 8.40 -14.06 -17.95
CA PRO A 70 8.85 -12.67 -18.07
C PRO A 70 8.31 -11.95 -19.31
N VAL A 71 8.22 -12.65 -20.44
CA VAL A 71 7.74 -12.07 -21.72
C VAL A 71 6.29 -11.58 -21.62
N GLN A 72 5.46 -12.22 -20.79
CA GLN A 72 4.07 -11.81 -20.61
C GLN A 72 3.98 -10.47 -19.86
N ILE A 73 4.86 -10.26 -18.86
CA ILE A 73 4.97 -9.00 -18.12
C ILE A 73 5.56 -7.89 -19.02
N LEU A 74 6.57 -8.22 -19.83
CA LEU A 74 7.19 -7.27 -20.75
C LEU A 74 6.18 -6.68 -21.74
N LYS A 75 5.31 -7.52 -22.31
CA LYS A 75 4.24 -7.06 -23.24
C LYS A 75 3.33 -6.02 -22.59
N GLY A 76 2.95 -6.24 -21.32
CA GLY A 76 2.17 -5.28 -20.55
C GLY A 76 2.91 -3.95 -20.35
N ARG A 77 4.18 -4.01 -19.92
CA ARG A 77 5.00 -2.80 -19.71
C ARG A 77 5.18 -1.99 -21.00
N LEU A 78 5.47 -2.66 -22.13
CA LEU A 78 5.61 -1.99 -23.43
C LEU A 78 4.31 -1.31 -23.86
N LEU A 79 3.15 -1.93 -23.62
CA LEU A 79 1.85 -1.32 -23.91
C LEU A 79 1.64 -0.05 -23.09
N VAL A 80 1.97 -0.07 -21.79
CA VAL A 80 1.84 1.11 -20.92
C VAL A 80 2.81 2.21 -21.33
N ILE A 81 4.08 1.87 -21.58
CA ILE A 81 5.09 2.85 -22.02
C ILE A 81 4.65 3.52 -23.33
N ALA A 82 4.20 2.73 -24.31
CA ALA A 82 3.66 3.25 -25.56
C ALA A 82 2.46 4.17 -25.32
N GLY A 83 1.56 3.79 -24.41
CA GLY A 83 0.42 4.61 -24.00
C GLY A 83 0.82 5.94 -23.36
N ILE A 84 1.82 5.94 -22.48
CA ILE A 84 2.34 7.16 -21.83
C ILE A 84 3.02 8.09 -22.85
N ILE A 85 3.82 7.54 -23.77
CA ILE A 85 4.45 8.32 -24.83
C ILE A 85 3.37 8.98 -25.70
N LEU A 86 2.36 8.21 -26.11
CA LEU A 86 1.23 8.72 -26.88
C LEU A 86 0.48 9.83 -26.13
N PHE A 87 0.26 9.65 -24.82
CA PHE A 87 -0.36 10.67 -23.97
C PHE A 87 0.44 11.98 -23.99
N TYR A 88 1.75 11.95 -23.80
CA TYR A 88 2.58 13.17 -23.78
C TYR A 88 2.62 13.88 -25.15
N ILE A 89 2.69 13.12 -26.25
CA ILE A 89 2.63 13.70 -27.60
C ILE A 89 1.30 14.43 -27.80
N ILE A 90 0.18 13.79 -27.48
CA ILE A 90 -1.14 14.39 -27.69
C ILE A 90 -1.39 15.56 -26.75
N MET A 91 -0.92 15.47 -25.49
CA MET A 91 -0.97 16.58 -24.54
C MET A 91 -0.19 17.81 -25.05
N GLY A 92 0.96 17.60 -25.71
CA GLY A 92 1.74 18.65 -26.33
C GLY A 92 1.07 19.27 -27.56
N MET A 93 0.30 18.49 -28.33
CA MET A 93 -0.44 18.98 -29.50
C MET A 93 -1.73 19.73 -29.12
N SER A 94 -2.50 19.18 -28.18
CA SER A 94 -3.75 19.76 -27.69
C SER A 94 -3.96 19.36 -26.23
N PRO A 95 -3.91 20.31 -25.29
CA PRO A 95 -4.20 20.04 -23.88
C PRO A 95 -5.58 19.40 -23.68
N VAL A 96 -6.58 19.81 -24.47
CA VAL A 96 -7.94 19.24 -24.40
C VAL A 96 -7.93 17.75 -24.77
N LEU A 97 -7.32 17.36 -25.90
CA LEU A 97 -7.20 15.94 -26.26
C LEU A 97 -6.38 15.16 -25.24
N GLY A 98 -5.31 15.76 -24.71
CA GLY A 98 -4.50 15.16 -23.64
C GLY A 98 -5.34 14.86 -22.40
N THR A 99 -6.18 15.80 -21.94
CA THR A 99 -7.08 15.57 -20.80
C THR A 99 -8.09 14.45 -21.05
N ILE A 100 -8.67 14.37 -22.25
CA ILE A 100 -9.59 13.28 -22.62
C ILE A 100 -8.89 11.93 -22.53
N ILE A 101 -7.64 11.85 -23.01
CA ILE A 101 -6.84 10.63 -22.93
C ILE A 101 -6.44 10.30 -21.50
N ALA A 102 -6.09 11.29 -20.67
CA ALA A 102 -5.83 11.07 -19.25
C ALA A 102 -7.04 10.47 -18.53
N LEU A 103 -8.25 10.96 -18.82
CA LEU A 103 -9.50 10.41 -18.28
C LEU A 103 -9.75 8.98 -18.80
N ALA A 104 -9.44 8.70 -20.06
CA ALA A 104 -9.52 7.35 -20.61
C ALA A 104 -8.53 6.39 -19.89
N PHE A 105 -7.29 6.81 -19.64
CA PHE A 105 -6.32 6.04 -18.85
C PHE A 105 -6.80 5.81 -17.41
N ALA A 106 -7.34 6.86 -16.76
CA ALA A 106 -7.91 6.73 -15.43
C ALA A 106 -9.06 5.70 -15.40
N ALA A 107 -9.92 5.70 -16.42
CA ALA A 107 -10.98 4.71 -16.57
C ALA A 107 -10.46 3.29 -16.84
N LEU A 108 -9.23 3.11 -17.32
CA LEU A 108 -8.61 1.79 -17.49
C LEU A 108 -7.99 1.24 -16.20
N ILE A 109 -7.70 2.08 -15.20
CA ILE A 109 -7.05 1.67 -13.94
C ILE A 109 -7.75 0.45 -13.30
N PRO A 110 -9.08 0.43 -13.10
CA PRO A 110 -9.73 -0.72 -12.46
C PRO A 110 -9.53 -2.02 -13.23
N ILE A 111 -9.58 -1.98 -14.57
CA ILE A 111 -9.37 -3.15 -15.44
C ILE A 111 -7.93 -3.65 -15.33
N ILE A 112 -6.97 -2.72 -15.33
CA ILE A 112 -5.55 -3.05 -15.22
C ILE A 112 -5.26 -3.73 -13.88
N VAL A 113 -5.77 -3.16 -12.77
CA VAL A 113 -5.58 -3.69 -11.42
C VAL A 113 -6.15 -5.10 -11.28
N ILE A 114 -7.41 -5.33 -11.66
CA ILE A 114 -8.02 -6.67 -11.51
C ILE A 114 -7.36 -7.73 -12.40
N ARG A 115 -6.89 -7.35 -13.60
CA ARG A 115 -6.18 -8.26 -14.48
C ARG A 115 -4.81 -8.61 -13.91
N ASN A 116 -4.13 -7.66 -13.26
CA ASN A 116 -2.87 -7.92 -12.58
C ASN A 116 -3.05 -8.83 -11.37
N TRP A 117 -4.04 -8.56 -10.50
CA TRP A 117 -4.35 -9.44 -9.37
C TRP A 117 -4.71 -10.86 -9.80
N ARG A 118 -5.51 -11.01 -10.87
CA ARG A 118 -5.83 -12.32 -11.42
C ARG A 118 -4.63 -13.04 -12.01
N TYR A 119 -3.78 -12.32 -12.72
CA TYR A 119 -2.54 -12.89 -13.25
C TYR A 119 -1.64 -13.40 -12.12
N ASP A 120 -1.42 -12.58 -11.09
CA ASP A 120 -0.57 -12.92 -9.95
C ASP A 120 -1.12 -14.11 -9.17
N ALA A 121 -2.44 -14.19 -8.97
CA ALA A 121 -3.09 -15.33 -8.34
C ALA A 121 -2.87 -16.62 -9.16
N ILE A 122 -3.17 -16.62 -10.46
CA ILE A 122 -3.03 -17.83 -11.31
C ILE A 122 -1.58 -18.28 -11.44
N MET A 123 -0.62 -17.35 -11.38
CA MET A 123 0.80 -17.68 -11.42
C MET A 123 1.35 -18.14 -10.07
N SER A 124 0.58 -18.03 -8.99
CA SER A 124 0.95 -18.48 -7.65
C SER A 124 0.37 -19.87 -7.38
N SER A 125 1.15 -20.78 -6.80
CA SER A 125 0.65 -22.08 -6.34
C SER A 125 1.23 -22.51 -5.01
N TYR A 126 0.50 -23.38 -4.32
CA TYR A 126 0.94 -24.05 -3.09
C TYR A 126 0.52 -25.52 -3.18
N ARG A 127 1.43 -26.46 -2.88
CA ARG A 127 1.20 -27.91 -3.05
C ARG A 127 0.69 -28.30 -4.46
N GLY A 128 1.19 -27.62 -5.50
CA GLY A 128 0.77 -27.82 -6.89
C GLY A 128 -0.62 -27.29 -7.24
N VAL A 129 -1.38 -26.73 -6.30
CA VAL A 129 -2.69 -26.11 -6.54
C VAL A 129 -2.52 -24.60 -6.73
N ARG A 130 -3.01 -24.08 -7.84
CA ARG A 130 -2.94 -22.64 -8.18
C ARG A 130 -4.00 -21.83 -7.47
N PHE A 131 -3.68 -20.56 -7.20
CA PHE A 131 -4.68 -19.59 -6.78
C PHE A 131 -5.43 -19.05 -8.00
N ASN A 132 -6.60 -18.47 -7.76
CA ASN A 132 -7.39 -17.80 -8.79
C ASN A 132 -8.02 -16.53 -8.23
N TYR A 133 -8.48 -15.66 -9.11
CA TYR A 133 -9.16 -14.43 -8.75
C TYR A 133 -10.35 -14.21 -9.68
N HIS A 134 -11.55 -14.25 -9.11
CA HIS A 134 -12.80 -14.05 -9.84
C HIS A 134 -13.49 -12.79 -9.33
N CYS A 135 -13.56 -11.77 -10.16
CA CYS A 135 -14.26 -10.53 -9.83
C CYS A 135 -15.15 -10.07 -10.99
N GLN A 136 -16.22 -9.35 -10.63
CA GLN A 136 -17.05 -8.65 -11.60
C GLN A 136 -16.43 -7.28 -11.91
N THR A 137 -16.31 -6.95 -13.19
CA THR A 137 -15.72 -5.68 -13.65
C THR A 137 -16.47 -4.46 -13.11
N GLY A 138 -17.80 -4.50 -13.08
CA GLY A 138 -18.61 -3.40 -12.53
C GLY A 138 -18.32 -3.10 -11.06
N ARG A 139 -18.14 -4.13 -10.23
CA ARG A 139 -17.76 -3.94 -8.82
C ARG A 139 -16.35 -3.36 -8.68
N ALA A 140 -15.43 -3.70 -9.58
CA ALA A 140 -14.09 -3.11 -9.61
C ALA A 140 -14.14 -1.60 -9.85
N TYR A 141 -14.94 -1.13 -10.82
CA TYR A 141 -15.14 0.30 -11.07
C TYR A 141 -15.73 1.03 -9.86
N TRP A 142 -16.71 0.40 -9.20
CA TRP A 142 -17.30 0.97 -8.00
C TRP A 142 -16.27 1.13 -6.87
N VAL A 143 -15.52 0.08 -6.56
CA VAL A 143 -14.58 0.06 -5.42
C VAL A 143 -13.31 0.88 -5.67
N LEU A 144 -12.74 0.80 -6.88
CA LEU A 144 -11.44 1.40 -7.17
C LEU A 144 -11.53 2.84 -7.70
N LEU A 145 -12.68 3.28 -8.22
CA LEU A 145 -12.80 4.57 -8.89
C LEU A 145 -14.01 5.39 -8.39
N LEU A 146 -15.24 4.93 -8.62
CA LEU A 146 -16.43 5.74 -8.37
C LEU A 146 -16.64 6.05 -6.88
N CYS A 147 -16.59 5.04 -6.00
CA CYS A 147 -16.83 5.25 -4.58
C CYS A 147 -15.76 6.13 -3.92
N PRO A 148 -14.45 5.95 -4.15
CA PRO A 148 -13.42 6.89 -3.69
C PRO A 148 -13.68 8.34 -4.10
N ILE A 149 -14.03 8.59 -5.37
CA ILE A 149 -14.34 9.94 -5.87
C ILE A 149 -15.56 10.51 -5.13
N LEU A 150 -16.64 9.73 -5.00
CA LEU A 150 -17.86 10.17 -4.31
C LEU A 150 -17.61 10.47 -2.82
N LEU A 151 -16.82 9.64 -2.13
CA LEU A 151 -16.47 9.85 -0.72
C LEU A 151 -15.61 11.11 -0.53
N LEU A 152 -14.65 11.34 -1.42
CA LEU A 152 -13.84 12.55 -1.40
C LEU A 152 -14.69 13.79 -1.67
N LEU A 153 -15.54 13.77 -2.70
CA LEU A 153 -16.45 14.89 -3.00
C LEU A 153 -17.40 15.19 -1.84
N ALA A 154 -17.98 14.16 -1.21
CA ALA A 154 -18.82 14.32 -0.03
C ALA A 154 -18.04 14.95 1.13
N PHE A 155 -16.81 14.51 1.37
CA PHE A 155 -15.95 15.08 2.40
C PHE A 155 -15.59 16.54 2.13
N TYR A 156 -15.22 16.89 0.89
CA TYR A 156 -14.96 18.28 0.51
C TYR A 156 -16.21 19.16 0.63
N ALA A 157 -17.39 18.66 0.27
CA ALA A 157 -18.65 19.38 0.44
C ALA A 157 -18.92 19.67 1.93
N VAL A 158 -18.72 18.67 2.80
CA VAL A 158 -18.87 18.84 4.26
C VAL A 158 -17.87 19.85 4.81
N LEU A 159 -16.61 19.81 4.37
CA LEU A 159 -15.60 20.80 4.76
C LEU A 159 -15.94 22.21 4.27
N ALA A 160 -16.44 22.35 3.05
CA ALA A 160 -16.86 23.64 2.51
C ALA A 160 -18.02 24.24 3.32
N VAL A 161 -19.02 23.43 3.70
CA VAL A 161 -20.12 23.85 4.57
C VAL A 161 -19.59 24.25 5.95
N ALA A 162 -18.67 23.48 6.54
CA ALA A 162 -18.06 23.81 7.83
C ALA A 162 -17.29 25.15 7.77
N LEU A 163 -16.57 25.40 6.67
CA LEU A 163 -15.88 26.68 6.44
C LEU A 163 -16.85 27.84 6.26
N LEU A 164 -17.97 27.66 5.53
CA LEU A 164 -18.99 28.69 5.37
C LEU A 164 -19.66 29.05 6.70
N ILE A 165 -19.98 28.05 7.54
CA ILE A 165 -20.50 28.27 8.89
C ILE A 165 -19.46 29.00 9.74
N GLY A 166 -18.20 28.53 9.69
CA GLY A 166 -17.10 29.15 10.41
C GLY A 166 -16.89 30.61 9.99
N SER A 167 -17.00 30.94 8.71
CA SER A 167 -16.76 32.30 8.20
C SER A 167 -17.68 33.38 8.77
N GLN A 168 -18.79 32.98 9.40
CA GLN A 168 -19.71 33.90 10.11
C GLN A 168 -19.23 34.26 11.53
N SER A 169 -18.19 33.60 12.04
CA SER A 169 -17.58 33.88 13.35
C SER A 169 -16.47 34.92 13.24
N ASP A 170 -16.49 35.93 14.10
CA ASP A 170 -15.42 36.94 14.20
C ASP A 170 -14.10 36.39 14.75
N SER A 171 -14.10 35.18 15.34
CA SER A 171 -12.90 34.54 15.88
C SER A 171 -12.28 33.54 14.90
N PRO A 172 -11.09 33.81 14.32
CA PRO A 172 -10.39 32.87 13.43
C PRO A 172 -10.04 31.54 14.11
N ILE A 173 -9.81 31.58 15.43
CA ILE A 173 -9.49 30.40 16.24
C ILE A 173 -10.68 29.45 16.27
N LEU A 174 -11.89 29.98 16.48
CA LEU A 174 -13.12 29.17 16.52
C LEU A 174 -13.38 28.47 15.18
N ILE A 175 -13.13 29.16 14.06
CA ILE A 175 -13.20 28.58 12.70
C ILE A 175 -12.26 27.39 12.59
N GLY A 176 -11.00 27.56 12.98
CA GLY A 176 -10.00 26.51 12.96
C GLY A 176 -10.43 25.27 13.75
N PHE A 177 -10.97 25.45 14.95
CA PHE A 177 -11.48 24.35 15.77
C PHE A 177 -12.66 23.62 15.13
N ILE A 178 -13.66 24.35 14.59
CA ILE A 178 -14.81 23.75 13.92
C ILE A 178 -14.36 22.92 12.71
N VAL A 179 -13.47 23.49 11.88
CA VAL A 179 -12.94 22.80 10.70
C VAL A 179 -12.17 21.55 11.09
N LEU A 180 -11.29 21.61 12.10
CA LEU A 180 -10.54 20.44 12.57
C LEU A 180 -11.44 19.37 13.18
N ALA A 181 -12.46 19.75 13.95
CA ALA A 181 -13.42 18.84 14.56
C ALA A 181 -14.21 18.03 13.52
N VAL A 182 -14.41 18.59 12.32
CA VAL A 182 -15.06 17.91 11.19
C VAL A 182 -14.04 17.17 10.30
N ALA A 183 -12.90 17.80 10.02
CA ALA A 183 -11.88 17.27 9.13
C ALA A 183 -11.27 15.97 9.64
N ILE A 184 -10.94 15.89 10.94
CA ILE A 184 -10.25 14.73 11.53
C ILE A 184 -11.14 13.47 11.45
N PRO A 185 -12.39 13.45 11.97
CA PRO A 185 -13.26 12.28 11.84
C PRO A 185 -13.66 12.00 10.39
N GLY A 186 -13.91 13.04 9.59
CA GLY A 186 -14.29 12.89 8.19
C GLY A 186 -13.19 12.24 7.35
N PHE A 187 -11.95 12.70 7.49
CA PHE A 187 -10.79 12.11 6.81
C PHE A 187 -10.57 10.65 7.24
N ALA A 188 -10.68 10.36 8.54
CA ALA A 188 -10.59 9.00 9.06
C ALA A 188 -11.70 8.09 8.51
N ALA A 189 -12.94 8.61 8.41
CA ALA A 189 -14.07 7.88 7.85
C ALA A 189 -13.85 7.53 6.36
N VAL A 190 -13.45 8.51 5.54
CA VAL A 190 -13.18 8.30 4.12
C VAL A 190 -12.08 7.27 3.92
N ASN A 191 -10.92 7.45 4.55
CA ASN A 191 -9.78 6.53 4.40
C ASN A 191 -10.10 5.13 4.93
N GLY A 192 -10.78 5.03 6.07
CA GLY A 192 -11.18 3.76 6.66
C GLY A 192 -12.15 2.98 5.77
N ILE A 193 -13.18 3.65 5.24
CA ILE A 193 -14.15 3.02 4.33
C ILE A 193 -13.48 2.58 3.03
N MET A 194 -12.67 3.45 2.41
CA MET A 194 -11.93 3.13 1.18
C MET A 194 -11.04 1.91 1.38
N LYS A 195 -10.27 1.86 2.47
CA LYS A 195 -9.38 0.72 2.75
C LYS A 195 -10.14 -0.58 3.00
N MET A 196 -11.20 -0.54 3.79
CA MET A 196 -12.04 -1.70 4.03
C MET A 196 -12.63 -2.24 2.72
N MET A 197 -13.18 -1.36 1.87
CA MET A 197 -13.75 -1.77 0.58
C MET A 197 -12.70 -2.40 -0.35
N GLN A 198 -11.49 -1.86 -0.40
CA GLN A 198 -10.39 -2.41 -1.20
C GLN A 198 -9.97 -3.81 -0.70
N LEU A 199 -9.81 -3.98 0.61
CA LEU A 199 -9.41 -5.25 1.21
C LEU A 199 -10.52 -6.31 1.11
N ASP A 200 -11.77 -5.92 1.35
CA ASP A 200 -12.95 -6.76 1.12
C ASP A 200 -12.99 -7.24 -0.33
N PHE A 201 -12.86 -6.31 -1.29
CA PHE A 201 -12.88 -6.62 -2.71
C PHE A 201 -11.70 -7.49 -3.14
N TYR A 202 -10.54 -7.36 -2.52
CA TYR A 202 -9.41 -8.23 -2.80
C TYR A 202 -9.63 -9.65 -2.23
N VAL A 203 -9.88 -9.77 -0.93
CA VAL A 203 -9.92 -11.09 -0.26
C VAL A 203 -11.12 -11.93 -0.68
N ASN A 204 -12.32 -11.35 -0.78
CA ASN A 204 -13.55 -12.11 -1.08
C ASN A 204 -13.67 -12.57 -2.54
N ASN A 205 -12.74 -12.14 -3.40
CA ASN A 205 -12.66 -12.59 -4.80
C ASN A 205 -11.45 -13.52 -5.05
N LEU A 206 -10.65 -13.81 -4.01
CA LEU A 206 -9.51 -14.71 -4.08
C LEU A 206 -9.96 -16.16 -3.86
N PHE A 207 -9.35 -17.08 -4.60
CA PHE A 207 -9.61 -18.51 -4.52
C PHE A 207 -8.30 -19.28 -4.42
N PHE A 208 -8.31 -20.38 -3.68
CA PHE A 208 -7.27 -21.40 -3.72
C PHE A 208 -7.87 -22.63 -4.40
N GLY A 209 -7.40 -23.01 -5.59
CA GLY A 209 -8.08 -23.99 -6.42
C GLY A 209 -9.56 -23.62 -6.66
N LYS A 210 -10.49 -24.38 -6.11
CA LYS A 210 -11.94 -24.10 -6.16
C LYS A 210 -12.53 -23.52 -4.87
N THR A 211 -11.73 -23.39 -3.80
CA THR A 211 -12.22 -22.89 -2.51
C THR A 211 -12.02 -21.38 -2.42
N ALA A 212 -13.10 -20.65 -2.11
CA ALA A 212 -13.08 -19.20 -1.96
C ALA A 212 -12.53 -18.80 -0.59
N PHE A 213 -11.73 -17.74 -0.56
CA PHE A 213 -11.46 -17.00 0.67
C PHE A 213 -12.71 -16.19 1.05
N LYS A 214 -13.01 -16.13 2.34
CA LYS A 214 -14.12 -15.35 2.89
C LYS A 214 -13.62 -14.53 4.07
N ALA A 215 -13.87 -13.23 4.02
CA ALA A 215 -13.60 -12.29 5.09
C ALA A 215 -14.81 -11.38 5.35
N GLU A 216 -15.24 -11.29 6.61
CA GLU A 216 -16.31 -10.40 7.04
C GLU A 216 -15.70 -9.18 7.75
N LEU A 217 -15.62 -8.05 7.04
CA LEU A 217 -14.92 -6.86 7.51
C LEU A 217 -15.90 -5.78 7.99
N ALA A 218 -15.72 -5.30 9.23
CA ALA A 218 -16.54 -4.22 9.76
C ALA A 218 -15.98 -2.84 9.39
N LYS A 219 -16.81 -1.97 8.78
CA LYS A 219 -16.42 -0.59 8.41
C LYS A 219 -15.91 0.21 9.61
N ALA A 220 -16.61 0.10 10.75
CA ALA A 220 -16.26 0.82 11.97
C ALA A 220 -14.86 0.49 12.51
N ALA A 221 -14.38 -0.76 12.33
CA ALA A 221 -13.04 -1.14 12.73
C ALA A 221 -11.98 -0.36 11.95
N PHE A 222 -12.13 -0.26 10.62
CA PHE A 222 -11.17 0.47 9.78
C PHE A 222 -11.22 1.98 10.00
N ILE A 223 -12.40 2.56 10.25
CA ILE A 223 -12.53 3.97 10.62
C ILE A 223 -11.81 4.23 11.96
N LYS A 224 -11.97 3.33 12.94
CA LYS A 224 -11.26 3.41 14.22
C LYS A 224 -9.74 3.35 14.03
N PHE A 225 -9.25 2.43 13.20
CA PHE A 225 -7.81 2.34 12.91
C PHE A 225 -7.27 3.62 12.25
N ALA A 226 -8.00 4.16 11.27
CA ALA A 226 -7.63 5.42 10.61
C ALA A 226 -7.65 6.61 11.58
N LEU A 227 -8.65 6.67 12.47
CA LEU A 227 -8.75 7.73 13.48
C LEU A 227 -7.60 7.68 14.49
N ILE A 228 -7.29 6.50 15.03
CA ILE A 228 -6.18 6.33 15.98
C ILE A 228 -4.85 6.67 15.29
N SER A 229 -4.64 6.21 14.05
CA SER A 229 -3.48 6.57 13.23
C SER A 229 -3.35 8.08 13.05
N LEU A 230 -4.44 8.78 12.75
CA LEU A 230 -4.44 10.23 12.61
C LEU A 230 -4.13 10.94 13.94
N LEU A 231 -4.72 10.48 15.05
CA LEU A 231 -4.46 11.03 16.38
C LEU A 231 -3.00 10.82 16.82
N ILE A 232 -2.38 9.69 16.46
CA ILE A 232 -0.94 9.46 16.66
C ILE A 232 -0.11 10.47 15.85
N PHE A 233 -0.57 10.87 14.66
CA PHE A 233 0.13 11.81 13.80
C PHE A 233 0.05 13.27 14.27
N VAL A 234 -1.09 13.69 14.85
CA VAL A 234 -1.34 15.06 15.31
C VAL A 234 -0.20 15.68 16.16
N PRO A 235 0.35 15.04 17.21
CA PRO A 235 1.43 15.63 17.99
C PRO A 235 2.70 15.87 17.17
N PHE A 236 3.02 14.98 16.22
CA PHE A 236 4.15 15.17 15.31
C PHE A 236 3.88 16.30 14.31
N LEU A 237 2.64 16.44 13.85
CA LEU A 237 2.25 17.56 12.98
C LEU A 237 2.40 18.89 13.71
N ILE A 238 1.91 19.00 14.96
CA ILE A 238 2.05 20.21 15.78
C ILE A 238 3.53 20.53 16.03
N ALA A 239 4.33 19.52 16.40
CA ALA A 239 5.78 19.70 16.59
C ALA A 239 6.50 20.07 15.29
N SER A 240 6.09 19.51 14.15
CA SER A 240 6.63 19.86 12.83
C SER A 240 6.33 21.32 12.47
N LEU A 241 5.07 21.76 12.66
CA LEU A 241 4.65 23.14 12.41
C LEU A 241 5.31 24.14 13.36
N SER A 242 5.63 23.76 14.60
CA SER A 242 6.28 24.66 15.56
C SER A 242 7.70 25.04 15.12
N PHE A 243 8.43 24.15 14.44
CA PHE A 243 9.73 24.49 13.84
C PHE A 243 9.63 25.62 12.79
N MET A 244 8.49 25.76 12.11
CA MET A 244 8.28 26.81 11.11
C MET A 244 7.62 28.07 11.67
N SER A 245 7.18 28.06 12.92
CA SER A 245 6.42 29.18 13.51
C SER A 245 7.21 30.50 13.46
N SER A 246 8.50 30.47 13.80
CA SER A 246 9.38 31.65 13.74
C SER A 246 9.55 32.18 12.32
N PHE A 247 9.73 31.28 11.35
CA PHE A 247 9.85 31.64 9.94
C PHE A 247 8.58 32.33 9.43
N PHE A 248 7.40 31.76 9.67
CA PHE A 248 6.13 32.36 9.28
C PHE A 248 5.88 33.69 9.98
N PHE A 249 6.24 33.81 11.26
CA PHE A 249 6.09 35.04 12.02
C PHE A 249 6.95 36.17 11.44
N THR A 250 8.24 35.92 11.20
CA THR A 250 9.14 36.91 10.59
C THR A 250 8.70 37.25 9.16
N LEU A 251 8.24 36.27 8.39
CA LEU A 251 7.71 36.50 7.04
C LEU A 251 6.48 37.41 7.07
N PHE A 252 5.55 37.15 7.99
CA PHE A 252 4.37 37.98 8.20
C PHE A 252 4.75 39.42 8.57
N GLN A 253 5.68 39.61 9.51
CA GLN A 253 6.17 40.94 9.89
C GLN A 253 6.77 41.70 8.70
N THR A 254 7.59 41.02 7.90
CA THR A 254 8.26 41.61 6.73
C THR A 254 7.25 42.08 5.69
N ILE A 255 6.19 41.30 5.46
CA ILE A 255 5.08 41.68 4.56
C ILE A 255 4.34 42.90 5.12
N MET A 256 4.04 42.92 6.43
CA MET A 256 3.33 44.02 7.08
C MET A 256 4.13 45.34 7.08
N MET A 257 5.47 45.29 7.09
CA MET A 257 6.34 46.46 7.05
C MET A 257 6.54 47.04 5.63
N GLY A 258 5.84 46.54 4.60
CA GLY A 258 5.81 47.17 3.28
C GLY A 258 6.78 46.62 2.24
N GLY A 259 7.33 45.41 2.45
CA GLY A 259 8.01 44.64 1.40
C GLY A 259 9.43 44.22 1.77
N GLY A 260 9.66 42.91 1.80
CA GLY A 260 11.01 42.35 1.87
C GLY A 260 11.64 42.35 0.49
N ASN A 261 12.80 43.00 0.36
CA ASN A 261 13.66 42.80 -0.81
C ASN A 261 13.93 41.28 -0.99
N GLU A 262 14.11 40.84 -2.24
CA GLU A 262 14.38 39.42 -2.54
C GLU A 262 15.56 38.87 -1.72
N ASP A 263 16.60 39.69 -1.51
CA ASP A 263 17.77 39.36 -0.69
C ASP A 263 17.43 39.12 0.79
N LEU A 264 16.48 39.89 1.34
CA LEU A 264 16.06 39.76 2.73
C LEU A 264 15.26 38.47 2.92
N VAL A 265 14.37 38.15 1.98
CA VAL A 265 13.64 36.87 1.97
C VAL A 265 14.60 35.69 1.80
N LEU A 266 15.61 35.82 0.94
CA LEU A 266 16.64 34.80 0.75
C LEU A 266 17.46 34.57 2.03
N MET A 267 17.86 35.64 2.73
CA MET A 267 18.53 35.53 4.04
C MET A 267 17.64 34.86 5.10
N MET A 268 16.33 35.15 5.10
CA MET A 268 15.38 34.49 6.00
C MET A 268 15.24 33.00 5.73
N LEU A 269 15.25 32.60 4.45
CA LEU A 269 15.28 31.19 4.06
C LEU A 269 16.58 30.52 4.52
N LEU A 270 17.74 31.10 4.21
CA LEU A 270 19.05 30.55 4.56
C LEU A 270 19.23 30.39 6.08
N SER A 271 18.76 31.36 6.87
CA SER A 271 18.82 31.30 8.33
C SER A 271 17.87 30.25 8.94
N ASN A 272 16.80 29.87 8.24
CA ASN A 272 15.83 28.88 8.71
C ASN A 272 15.99 27.48 8.07
N VAL A 273 17.05 27.23 7.30
CA VAL A 273 17.28 25.93 6.64
C VAL A 273 17.22 24.77 7.64
N PHE A 274 17.85 24.92 8.81
CA PHE A 274 17.83 23.89 9.85
C PHE A 274 16.40 23.60 10.34
N ASN A 275 15.61 24.63 10.63
CA ASN A 275 14.22 24.48 11.07
C ASN A 275 13.34 23.83 10.01
N MET A 276 13.56 24.16 8.74
CA MET A 276 12.84 23.54 7.62
C MET A 276 13.20 22.06 7.50
N ILE A 277 14.48 21.70 7.61
CA ILE A 277 14.90 20.29 7.63
C ILE A 277 14.25 19.55 8.80
N MET A 278 14.27 20.15 10.00
CA MET A 278 13.66 19.56 11.20
C MET A 278 12.14 19.39 11.07
N MET A 279 11.43 20.34 10.45
CA MET A 279 10.01 20.20 10.13
C MET A 279 9.77 18.92 9.32
N PHE A 280 10.52 18.71 8.24
CA PHE A 280 10.39 17.52 7.39
C PHE A 280 10.74 16.24 8.15
N VAL A 281 11.83 16.24 8.93
CA VAL A 281 12.24 15.07 9.72
C VAL A 281 11.15 14.68 10.71
N VAL A 282 10.60 15.63 11.46
CA VAL A 282 9.53 15.37 12.44
C VAL A 282 8.24 14.91 11.75
N ALA A 283 7.88 15.51 10.62
CA ALA A 283 6.73 15.06 9.82
C ALA A 283 6.91 13.62 9.32
N LEU A 284 8.09 13.28 8.79
CA LEU A 284 8.42 11.93 8.33
C LEU A 284 8.38 10.91 9.48
N LEU A 285 8.89 11.26 10.66
CA LEU A 285 8.77 10.42 11.85
C LEU A 285 7.30 10.21 12.24
N GLY A 286 6.49 11.27 12.24
CA GLY A 286 5.05 11.16 12.49
C GLY A 286 4.34 10.23 11.52
N VAL A 287 4.62 10.38 10.21
CA VAL A 287 4.07 9.49 9.17
C VAL A 287 4.53 8.06 9.40
N LEU A 288 5.81 7.83 9.73
CA LEU A 288 6.33 6.50 9.98
C LEU A 288 5.64 5.81 11.17
N VAL A 289 5.50 6.49 12.30
CA VAL A 289 4.85 5.94 13.50
C VAL A 289 3.36 5.66 13.21
N SER A 290 2.67 6.64 12.63
CA SER A 290 1.25 6.56 12.31
C SER A 290 0.94 5.45 11.30
N SER A 291 1.71 5.36 10.21
CA SER A 291 1.53 4.32 9.19
C SER A 291 1.90 2.93 9.70
N SER A 292 2.93 2.80 10.56
CA SER A 292 3.29 1.53 11.20
C SER A 292 2.13 0.96 12.02
N TYR A 293 1.44 1.82 12.78
CA TYR A 293 0.24 1.40 13.50
C TYR A 293 -0.88 0.97 12.55
N LEU A 294 -1.15 1.77 11.52
CA LEU A 294 -2.26 1.54 10.60
C LEU A 294 -2.11 0.22 9.85
N VAL A 295 -0.92 -0.06 9.31
CA VAL A 295 -0.61 -1.31 8.59
C VAL A 295 -0.80 -2.52 9.49
N VAL A 296 -0.26 -2.48 10.72
CA VAL A 296 -0.37 -3.59 11.69
C VAL A 296 -1.81 -3.84 12.10
N ALA A 297 -2.56 -2.79 12.44
CA ALA A 297 -3.95 -2.90 12.88
C ALA A 297 -4.86 -3.47 11.78
N GLN A 298 -4.72 -2.96 10.55
CA GLN A 298 -5.48 -3.43 9.40
C GLN A 298 -5.16 -4.88 9.05
N ARG A 299 -3.87 -5.25 9.03
CA ARG A 299 -3.45 -6.62 8.70
C ARG A 299 -3.88 -7.64 9.73
N ASN A 300 -3.66 -7.37 11.02
CA ASN A 300 -4.09 -8.28 12.08
C ASN A 300 -5.61 -8.48 12.04
N TYR A 301 -6.38 -7.41 11.85
CA TYR A 301 -7.83 -7.51 11.72
C TYR A 301 -8.25 -8.32 10.49
N LEU A 302 -7.68 -8.02 9.32
CA LEU A 302 -8.01 -8.71 8.06
C LEU A 302 -7.72 -10.21 8.15
N PHE A 303 -6.52 -10.59 8.57
CA PHE A 303 -6.11 -12.00 8.62
C PHE A 303 -6.98 -12.77 9.59
N ASN A 304 -7.22 -12.22 10.79
CA ASN A 304 -8.03 -12.88 11.82
C ASN A 304 -9.51 -13.04 11.44
N GLN A 305 -10.01 -12.26 10.48
CA GLN A 305 -11.36 -12.38 9.91
C GLN A 305 -11.40 -13.20 8.61
N THR A 306 -10.25 -13.65 8.11
CA THR A 306 -10.17 -14.39 6.85
C THR A 306 -10.17 -15.90 7.09
N SER A 307 -11.05 -16.59 6.38
CA SER A 307 -11.12 -18.05 6.39
C SER A 307 -11.20 -18.63 4.98
N LEU A 308 -10.73 -19.86 4.84
CA LEU A 308 -10.82 -20.67 3.64
C LEU A 308 -11.73 -21.87 3.93
N ASN A 309 -12.88 -21.92 3.26
CA ASN A 309 -13.90 -22.97 3.41
C ASN A 309 -14.34 -23.25 4.88
N GLY A 310 -14.26 -22.26 5.77
CA GLY A 310 -14.65 -22.36 7.19
C GLY A 310 -13.78 -23.28 8.07
N GLY A 311 -12.95 -24.14 7.48
CA GLY A 311 -12.09 -25.09 8.19
C GLY A 311 -10.66 -24.59 8.42
N VAL A 312 -10.19 -23.64 7.62
CA VAL A 312 -8.86 -23.05 7.74
C VAL A 312 -8.99 -21.55 7.96
N LYS A 313 -8.37 -21.01 9.01
CA LYS A 313 -8.36 -19.58 9.34
C LYS A 313 -6.96 -19.03 9.21
N LEU A 314 -6.87 -17.78 8.75
CA LEU A 314 -5.61 -17.05 8.79
C LEU A 314 -5.49 -16.33 10.13
N HIS A 315 -4.26 -16.17 10.58
CA HIS A 315 -3.95 -15.44 11.79
C HIS A 315 -2.75 -14.54 11.54
N SER A 316 -2.80 -13.30 12.04
CA SER A 316 -1.63 -12.44 12.09
C SER A 316 -1.44 -11.80 13.47
N SER A 317 -0.18 -11.84 13.91
CA SER A 317 0.26 -11.43 15.24
C SER A 317 1.32 -10.31 15.17
N MET A 318 1.23 -9.44 14.16
CA MET A 318 2.15 -8.32 14.02
C MET A 318 2.04 -7.36 15.21
N GLN A 319 3.17 -6.74 15.55
CA GLN A 319 3.30 -5.80 16.66
C GLN A 319 3.82 -4.46 16.14
N THR A 320 3.15 -3.37 16.49
CA THR A 320 3.47 -2.02 16.00
C THR A 320 4.91 -1.61 16.30
N MET A 321 5.39 -1.81 17.53
CA MET A 321 6.75 -1.39 17.90
C MET A 321 7.83 -2.21 17.18
N SER A 322 7.63 -3.53 17.06
CA SER A 322 8.55 -4.43 16.36
C SER A 322 8.59 -4.13 14.86
N TYR A 323 7.43 -3.85 14.26
CA TYR A 323 7.34 -3.46 12.85
C TYR A 323 7.97 -2.09 12.59
N MET A 324 7.71 -1.12 13.47
CA MET A 324 8.31 0.22 13.38
C MET A 324 9.84 0.18 13.52
N GLY A 325 10.37 -0.56 14.50
CA GLY A 325 11.81 -0.75 14.66
C GLY A 325 12.45 -1.45 13.45
N LEU A 326 11.74 -2.38 12.84
CA LEU A 326 12.15 -2.99 11.57
C LEU A 326 12.23 -1.96 10.45
N LEU A 327 11.19 -1.13 10.26
CA LEU A 327 11.19 -0.09 9.23
C LEU A 327 12.30 0.94 9.46
N ILE A 328 12.48 1.42 10.69
CA ILE A 328 13.56 2.37 11.03
C ILE A 328 14.91 1.76 10.67
N THR A 329 15.21 0.55 11.17
CA THR A 329 16.51 -0.08 10.90
C THR A 329 16.71 -0.41 9.42
N ASN A 330 15.66 -0.82 8.70
CA ASN A 330 15.71 -1.05 7.26
C ASN A 330 15.96 0.24 6.47
N SER A 331 15.32 1.35 6.85
CA SER A 331 15.55 2.65 6.25
C SER A 331 16.98 3.13 6.51
N LEU A 332 17.51 2.98 7.73
CA LEU A 332 18.90 3.34 8.04
C LEU A 332 19.89 2.51 7.23
N ILE A 333 19.71 1.18 7.19
CA ILE A 333 20.55 0.28 6.37
C ILE A 333 20.52 0.70 4.90
N THR A 334 19.33 1.05 4.37
CA THR A 334 19.18 1.44 2.97
C THR A 334 19.81 2.80 2.68
N ILE A 335 19.59 3.81 3.53
CA ILE A 335 20.12 5.16 3.37
C ILE A 335 21.66 5.16 3.47
N PHE A 336 22.21 4.56 4.53
CA PHE A 336 23.67 4.56 4.75
C PHE A 336 24.44 3.66 3.77
N SER A 337 23.77 2.73 3.11
CA SER A 337 24.35 1.94 2.01
C SER A 337 24.11 2.54 0.63
N LEU A 338 23.52 3.75 0.52
CA LEU A 338 23.12 4.36 -0.74
C LEU A 338 22.23 3.44 -1.60
N GLY A 339 21.35 2.68 -0.96
CA GLY A 339 20.44 1.74 -1.59
C GLY A 339 20.99 0.33 -1.83
N TRP A 340 22.32 0.11 -1.71
CA TRP A 340 22.92 -1.20 -1.98
C TRP A 340 22.44 -2.30 -1.03
N ALA A 341 22.15 -1.96 0.23
CA ALA A 341 21.63 -2.93 1.20
C ALA A 341 20.09 -3.04 1.20
N ALA A 342 19.39 -2.47 0.21
CA ALA A 342 17.94 -2.68 0.04
C ALA A 342 17.53 -4.18 0.02
N PRO A 343 18.28 -5.11 -0.60
CA PRO A 343 17.94 -6.53 -0.57
C PRO A 343 17.95 -7.12 0.84
N VAL A 344 18.82 -6.61 1.72
CA VAL A 344 18.87 -7.02 3.13
C VAL A 344 17.59 -6.60 3.84
N ALA A 345 17.14 -5.36 3.59
CA ALA A 345 15.90 -4.84 4.15
C ALA A 345 14.67 -5.64 3.67
N GLU A 346 14.60 -5.98 2.37
CA GLU A 346 13.51 -6.79 1.79
C GLU A 346 13.44 -8.19 2.44
N ILE A 347 14.59 -8.85 2.68
CA ILE A 347 14.65 -10.15 3.35
C ILE A 347 14.22 -10.07 4.82
N ARG A 348 14.65 -9.03 5.54
CA ARG A 348 14.21 -8.81 6.93
C ARG A 348 12.71 -8.54 7.02
N HIS A 349 12.17 -7.78 6.07
CA HIS A 349 10.73 -7.51 5.97
C HIS A 349 9.94 -8.81 5.72
N ALA A 350 10.29 -9.56 4.68
CA ALA A 350 9.62 -10.82 4.36
C ALA A 350 9.66 -11.83 5.53
N ARG A 351 10.79 -11.92 6.23
CA ARG A 351 10.92 -12.77 7.42
C ARG A 351 10.00 -12.34 8.56
N TYR A 352 9.92 -11.04 8.83
CA TYR A 352 9.02 -10.52 9.86
C TYR A 352 7.56 -10.85 9.56
N ILE A 353 7.13 -10.58 8.32
CA ILE A 353 5.78 -10.86 7.85
C ILE A 353 5.45 -12.35 7.94
N ALA A 354 6.35 -13.23 7.50
CA ALA A 354 6.17 -14.68 7.60
C ALA A 354 6.03 -15.12 9.06
N ASN A 355 6.96 -14.72 9.94
CA ASN A 355 6.93 -15.10 11.35
C ASN A 355 5.67 -14.60 12.09
N ALA A 356 5.10 -13.49 11.65
CA ALA A 356 3.87 -12.91 12.19
C ALA A 356 2.60 -13.43 11.49
N THR A 357 2.71 -14.43 10.62
CA THR A 357 1.59 -15.06 9.92
C THR A 357 1.48 -16.52 10.31
N ALA A 358 0.27 -16.97 10.60
CA ALA A 358 -0.02 -18.38 10.86
C ALA A 358 -1.32 -18.80 10.19
N VAL A 359 -1.44 -20.10 9.95
CA VAL A 359 -2.62 -20.74 9.38
C VAL A 359 -3.12 -21.78 10.38
N GLU A 360 -4.36 -21.64 10.82
CA GLU A 360 -4.99 -22.53 11.80
C GLU A 360 -6.00 -23.44 11.10
N GLY A 361 -5.89 -24.74 11.31
CA GLY A 361 -6.78 -25.73 10.74
C GLY A 361 -6.04 -26.90 10.13
N ASP A 362 -6.79 -27.93 9.72
CA ASP A 362 -6.23 -29.12 9.13
C ASP A 362 -5.88 -28.90 7.66
N LEU A 363 -4.62 -28.62 7.39
CA LEU A 363 -4.09 -28.44 6.04
C LEU A 363 -3.98 -29.76 5.25
N ALA A 364 -4.06 -30.93 5.91
CA ALA A 364 -4.05 -32.22 5.22
C ALA A 364 -5.38 -32.48 4.51
N LEU A 365 -6.48 -31.92 5.03
CA LEU A 365 -7.82 -32.00 4.40
C LEU A 365 -8.01 -31.03 3.23
N LEU A 366 -7.04 -30.17 2.92
CA LEU A 366 -7.01 -29.36 1.69
C LEU A 366 -6.65 -30.24 0.48
N HIS A 367 -7.41 -31.31 0.23
CA HIS A 367 -7.47 -31.94 -1.09
C HIS A 367 -8.30 -31.06 -2.02
N VAL A 368 -7.75 -29.91 -2.36
CA VAL A 368 -8.41 -28.96 -3.25
C VAL A 368 -8.15 -29.41 -4.68
N GLN A 369 -9.23 -29.68 -5.41
CA GLN A 369 -9.15 -29.93 -6.85
C GLN A 369 -8.54 -28.72 -7.56
N ALA A 370 -7.48 -28.95 -8.34
CA ALA A 370 -6.92 -27.93 -9.20
C ALA A 370 -7.97 -27.43 -10.22
N HIS A 371 -7.97 -26.13 -10.49
CA HIS A 371 -8.69 -25.57 -11.64
C HIS A 371 -7.81 -25.63 -12.89
N GLN A 372 -8.41 -25.61 -14.08
CA GLN A 372 -7.69 -25.56 -15.36
C GLN A 372 -7.58 -24.14 -15.95
N ASP A 373 -8.07 -23.12 -15.24
CA ASP A 373 -8.04 -21.74 -15.73
C ASP A 373 -6.62 -21.23 -16.01
N THR A 374 -6.48 -20.51 -17.12
CA THR A 374 -5.27 -19.80 -17.51
C THR A 374 -5.51 -18.29 -17.50
N ALA A 375 -4.50 -17.53 -17.07
CA ALA A 375 -4.53 -16.08 -17.13
C ALA A 375 -3.92 -15.60 -18.45
N ASN A 376 -4.63 -14.70 -19.14
CA ASN A 376 -4.02 -13.92 -20.22
C ASN A 376 -3.17 -12.80 -19.58
N SER A 377 -1.90 -12.75 -19.98
CA SER A 377 -0.82 -11.78 -19.64
C SER A 377 -1.11 -10.63 -18.66
N ALA A 378 -0.19 -10.39 -17.71
CA ALA A 378 -0.15 -9.16 -16.90
C ALA A 378 -0.08 -7.91 -17.80
N LEU A 379 -1.09 -7.04 -17.73
CA LEU A 379 -1.15 -5.85 -18.60
C LEU A 379 -0.35 -4.67 -18.08
N ALA A 380 -0.06 -4.59 -16.77
CA ALA A 380 0.80 -3.55 -16.23
C ALA A 380 1.17 -3.80 -14.76
N GLU A 381 2.16 -4.66 -14.52
CA GLU A 381 2.61 -4.90 -13.15
C GLU A 381 3.20 -3.63 -12.51
N GLU A 382 3.96 -2.82 -13.26
CA GLU A 382 4.57 -1.58 -12.75
C GLU A 382 3.58 -0.44 -12.53
N ALA A 383 2.54 -0.30 -13.38
CA ALA A 383 1.50 0.70 -13.14
C ALA A 383 0.66 0.32 -11.91
N VAL A 384 0.40 -0.98 -11.69
CA VAL A 384 -0.27 -1.49 -10.49
C VAL A 384 0.63 -1.43 -9.27
N GLN A 385 1.94 -1.59 -9.44
CA GLN A 385 2.93 -1.46 -8.35
C GLN A 385 3.14 0.01 -7.95
N ALA A 386 3.09 0.94 -8.90
CA ALA A 386 3.05 2.38 -8.65
C ALA A 386 1.71 2.81 -8.01
N LEU A 387 0.62 2.09 -8.31
CA LEU A 387 -0.68 2.18 -7.64
C LEU A 387 -0.81 1.24 -6.43
N ASP A 388 0.25 0.56 -5.99
CA ASP A 388 0.15 -0.43 -4.91
C ASP A 388 -0.09 0.31 -3.60
N LEU A 389 -1.37 0.42 -3.28
CA LEU A 389 -1.93 0.99 -2.06
C LEU A 389 -1.62 0.11 -0.83
N GLY A 390 -0.45 -0.53 -0.76
CA GLY A 390 -0.03 -1.37 0.36
C GLY A 390 -0.87 -2.64 0.53
N VAL A 391 -1.26 -3.29 -0.57
CA VAL A 391 -1.95 -4.60 -0.51
C VAL A 391 -0.97 -5.76 -0.77
N GLY A 392 0.29 -5.47 -1.10
CA GLY A 392 1.36 -6.46 -1.11
C GLY A 392 1.57 -7.08 0.28
N LEU A 393 1.53 -8.41 0.33
CA LEU A 393 1.77 -9.28 1.49
C LEU A 393 2.84 -8.78 2.47
#